data_AF-A0A4R6IZM6-F1
#
_entry.id   AF-A0A4R6IZM6-F1
#
_cell.length_a   1.000
_cell.length_b   1.000
_cell.length_c   1.000
_cell.angle_alpha   90.00
_cell.angle_beta   90.00
_cell.angle_gamma   90.00
#
_symmetry.space_group_name_H-M   'P 1'
#
loop_
_entity.id
_entity.type
_entity.pdbx_description
1 polymer ?
#
loop_
_entity_poly.entity_id
_entity_poly.type
_entity_poly.pdbx_seq_one_letter_code
_entity_poly.pdbx_strand_id
1 'polypeptide(L)'
;MASTENNNNLKRIRNNYRLVVMNDDTYEEVVTFRLSRLSVYIGLSTVFVILVGLTIALIAFSPLKYYIPGYGTRESRTALQVLKMRTDSLEQAIRYKEQYIDGVKKVLSGNTPSSLDTIALEIPKADISNE
;
A
#
# COMPACT_ATOMS: atom_id res chain seq x y z
N MET A 1 14.30 -45.71 38.90
CA MET A 1 14.39 -44.32 39.38
C MET A 1 15.67 -43.73 38.82
N ALA A 2 15.58 -42.91 37.76
CA ALA A 2 16.73 -42.26 37.16
C ALA A 2 16.80 -40.83 37.71
N SER A 3 17.80 -40.58 38.55
CA SER A 3 18.10 -39.26 39.09
C SER A 3 18.68 -38.40 37.98
N THR A 4 17.91 -37.45 37.48
CA THR A 4 18.36 -36.44 36.54
C THR A 4 19.38 -35.52 37.23
N GLU A 5 20.67 -35.80 37.04
CA GLU A 5 21.75 -34.85 37.34
C GLU A 5 21.65 -33.67 36.38
N ASN A 6 20.92 -32.65 36.79
CA ASN A 6 20.94 -31.35 36.18
C ASN A 6 21.54 -30.36 37.20
N ASN A 7 22.09 -29.23 36.70
CA ASN A 7 22.24 -27.95 37.41
C ASN A 7 23.64 -27.49 37.91
N ASN A 8 24.78 -27.90 37.33
CA ASN A 8 26.06 -27.19 37.62
C ASN A 8 26.34 -26.00 36.66
N ASN A 9 25.79 -26.00 35.44
CA ASN A 9 26.02 -24.92 34.46
C ASN A 9 25.20 -23.64 34.74
N LEU A 10 23.99 -23.78 35.29
CA LEU A 10 23.13 -22.64 35.67
C LEU A 10 23.73 -21.80 36.80
N LYS A 11 24.45 -22.45 37.73
CA LYS A 11 25.11 -21.76 38.86
C LYS A 11 26.24 -20.85 38.37
N ARG A 12 26.99 -21.28 37.34
CA ARG A 12 28.10 -20.52 36.74
C ARG A 12 27.62 -19.29 35.94
N ILE A 13 26.41 -19.33 35.39
CA ILE A 13 25.77 -18.18 34.71
C ILE A 13 25.29 -17.12 35.71
N ARG A 14 25.03 -17.51 36.97
CA ARG A 14 24.56 -16.63 38.05
C ARG A 14 25.69 -16.01 38.89
N ASN A 15 26.96 -16.18 38.49
CA ASN A 15 28.06 -15.46 39.13
C ASN A 15 27.96 -13.96 38.81
N ASN A 16 27.88 -13.14 39.85
CA ASN A 16 27.80 -11.69 39.76
C ASN A 16 29.21 -11.11 39.78
N TYR A 17 29.62 -10.47 38.70
CA TYR A 17 30.85 -9.71 38.64
C TYR A 17 30.54 -8.24 38.92
N ARG A 18 31.42 -7.55 39.65
CA ARG A 18 31.27 -6.12 39.95
C ARG A 18 32.24 -5.36 39.05
N LEU A 19 31.71 -4.54 38.15
CA LEU A 19 32.48 -3.55 37.42
C LEU A 19 32.40 -2.25 38.23
N VAL A 20 33.52 -1.77 38.72
CA VAL A 20 33.63 -0.49 39.42
C VAL A 20 34.34 0.47 38.48
N VAL A 21 33.73 1.62 38.23
CA VAL A 21 34.39 2.75 37.57
C VAL A 21 34.77 3.73 38.67
N MET A 22 36.07 3.86 38.90
CA MET A 22 36.65 4.73 39.92
C MET A 22 37.35 5.91 39.24
N ASN A 23 37.25 7.10 39.84
CA ASN A 23 38.01 8.26 39.40
C ASN A 23 39.49 8.07 39.80
N ASP A 24 40.41 8.23 38.85
CA ASP A 24 41.83 7.99 39.06
C ASP A 24 42.50 9.02 40.00
N ASP A 25 41.98 10.27 40.01
CA ASP A 25 42.56 11.37 40.79
C ASP A 25 42.04 11.42 42.24
N THR A 26 40.77 11.08 42.47
CA THR A 26 40.14 11.15 43.80
C THR A 26 39.84 9.79 44.42
N TYR A 27 40.08 8.68 43.70
CA TYR A 27 39.74 7.31 44.12
C TYR A 27 38.28 7.10 44.54
N GLU A 28 37.39 8.01 44.14
CA GLU A 28 35.96 7.89 44.42
C GLU A 28 35.30 6.93 43.42
N GLU A 29 34.49 5.99 43.93
CA GLU A 29 33.68 5.08 43.10
C GLU A 29 32.50 5.86 42.51
N VAL A 30 32.59 6.24 41.24
CA VAL A 30 31.57 7.09 40.58
C VAL A 30 30.35 6.25 40.19
N VAL A 31 30.57 5.03 39.69
CA VAL A 31 29.46 4.10 39.36
C VAL A 31 29.88 2.65 39.58
N THR A 32 29.09 1.91 40.39
CA THR A 32 29.27 0.47 40.61
C THR A 32 28.18 -0.32 39.89
N PHE A 33 28.52 -1.04 38.82
CA PHE A 33 27.58 -1.92 38.12
C PHE A 33 27.79 -3.38 38.55
N ARG A 34 26.72 -4.03 39.05
CA ARG A 34 26.71 -5.48 39.28
C ARG A 34 26.31 -6.18 37.98
N LEU A 35 27.29 -6.57 37.18
CA LEU A 35 27.08 -7.23 35.90
C LEU A 35 27.15 -8.75 36.07
N SER A 36 26.02 -9.40 35.86
CA SER A 36 25.94 -10.84 35.59
C SER A 36 26.06 -11.04 34.07
N ARG A 37 26.57 -12.20 33.63
CA ARG A 37 26.57 -12.55 32.20
C ARG A 37 25.17 -12.43 31.58
N LEU A 38 24.14 -12.67 32.38
CA LEU A 38 22.74 -12.55 31.98
C LEU A 38 22.27 -11.09 31.87
N SER A 39 22.66 -10.19 32.79
CA SER A 39 22.28 -8.77 32.69
C SER A 39 23.00 -8.04 31.56
N VAL A 40 24.26 -8.41 31.29
CA VAL A 40 25.00 -7.95 30.09
C VAL A 40 24.29 -8.39 28.82
N TYR A 41 23.90 -9.66 28.73
CA TYR A 41 23.19 -10.19 27.57
C TYR A 41 21.86 -9.48 27.32
N ILE A 42 21.08 -9.25 28.38
CA ILE A 42 19.81 -8.52 28.29
C ILE A 42 20.05 -7.08 27.84
N GLY A 43 20.99 -6.36 28.45
CA GLY A 43 21.30 -4.98 28.06
C GLY A 43 21.74 -4.86 26.60
N LEU A 44 22.62 -5.76 26.16
CA LEU A 44 23.10 -5.81 24.77
C LEU A 44 21.98 -6.17 23.80
N SER A 45 21.11 -7.12 24.17
CA SER A 45 19.92 -7.49 23.39
C SER A 45 18.93 -6.34 23.28
N THR A 46 18.65 -5.61 24.37
CA THR A 46 17.76 -4.45 24.36
C THR A 46 18.30 -3.34 23.47
N VAL A 47 19.60 -3.02 23.54
CA VAL A 47 20.23 -2.03 22.65
C VAL A 47 20.13 -2.48 21.20
N PHE A 48 20.38 -3.76 20.92
CA PHE A 48 20.25 -4.31 19.56
C PHE A 48 18.83 -4.19 19.02
N VAL A 49 17.81 -4.56 19.81
CA VAL A 49 16.40 -4.43 19.42
C VAL A 49 16.02 -2.97 19.19
N ILE A 50 16.48 -2.05 20.05
CA ILE A 50 16.24 -0.61 19.88
C ILE A 50 16.90 -0.10 18.59
N LEU A 51 18.14 -0.50 18.30
CA LEU A 51 18.86 -0.10 17.09
C LEU A 51 18.14 -0.62 15.84
N VAL A 52 17.76 -1.90 15.81
CA VAL A 52 16.99 -2.48 14.70
C VAL A 52 15.64 -1.78 14.55
N GLY A 53 14.91 -1.56 15.64
CA GLY A 53 13.64 -0.84 15.63
C GLY A 53 13.78 0.59 15.09
N LEU A 54 14.81 1.32 15.52
CA LEU A 54 15.13 2.66 15.03
C LEU A 54 15.51 2.64 13.55
N THR A 55 16.28 1.66 13.07
CA THR A 55 16.63 1.57 11.63
C THR A 55 15.39 1.32 10.78
N ILE A 56 14.49 0.44 11.20
CA ILE A 56 13.23 0.18 10.50
C ILE A 56 12.34 1.44 10.52
N ALA A 57 12.22 2.10 11.67
CA ALA A 57 11.47 3.35 11.79
C ALA A 57 12.05 4.43 10.88
N LEU A 58 13.38 4.61 10.86
CA LEU A 58 14.07 5.54 9.95
C LEU A 58 13.80 5.20 8.49
N ILE A 59 13.86 3.94 8.08
CA ILE A 59 13.57 3.54 6.68
C ILE A 59 12.10 3.80 6.32
N ALA A 60 11.17 3.61 7.27
CA ALA A 60 9.74 3.84 7.05
C ALA A 60 9.38 5.33 6.99
N PHE A 61 9.96 6.15 7.87
CA PHE A 61 9.71 7.60 7.92
C PHE A 61 10.56 8.41 6.93
N SER A 62 11.72 7.89 6.51
CA SER A 62 12.63 8.55 5.57
C SER A 62 12.32 8.12 4.13
N PRO A 63 12.52 9.00 3.13
CA PRO A 63 12.21 8.69 1.73
C PRO A 63 13.12 7.61 1.09
N LEU A 64 14.04 6.97 1.83
CA LEU A 64 14.88 5.88 1.32
C LEU A 64 14.06 4.71 0.74
N LYS A 65 12.85 4.43 1.24
CA LYS A 65 11.98 3.40 0.67
C LYS A 65 11.64 3.63 -0.81
N TYR A 66 11.62 4.89 -1.25
CA TYR A 66 11.33 5.25 -2.65
C TYR A 66 12.52 5.07 -3.59
N TYR A 67 13.72 4.78 -3.06
CA TYR A 67 14.92 4.49 -3.86
C TYR A 67 15.04 3.02 -4.26
N ILE A 68 14.22 2.12 -3.71
CA ILE A 68 14.18 0.72 -4.14
C ILE A 68 13.41 0.64 -5.47
N PRO A 69 14.09 0.39 -6.61
CA PRO A 69 13.41 0.27 -7.90
C PRO A 69 12.40 -0.88 -7.84
N GLY A 70 11.12 -0.58 -8.06
CA GLY A 70 10.01 -1.54 -7.96
C GLY A 70 8.86 -1.07 -7.07
N TYR A 71 9.13 -0.25 -6.05
CA TYR A 71 8.10 0.48 -5.31
C TYR A 71 7.87 1.81 -6.01
N GLY A 72 7.04 1.81 -7.05
CA GLY A 72 6.79 2.95 -7.94
C GLY A 72 6.80 4.28 -7.19
N THR A 73 7.72 5.15 -7.59
CA THR A 73 7.87 6.49 -7.02
C THR A 73 6.55 7.24 -7.12
N ARG A 74 6.31 8.20 -6.21
CA ARG A 74 5.08 9.03 -6.27
C ARG A 74 4.92 9.66 -7.65
N GLU A 75 6.01 10.07 -8.27
CA GLU A 75 6.06 10.62 -9.63
C GLU A 75 5.59 9.63 -10.70
N SER A 76 6.04 8.37 -10.65
CA SER A 76 5.61 7.35 -11.60
C SER A 76 4.11 7.04 -11.49
N ARG A 77 3.57 7.00 -10.25
CA ARG A 77 2.12 6.82 -10.04
C ARG A 77 1.31 7.99 -10.58
N THR A 78 1.74 9.22 -10.34
CA THR A 78 1.06 10.41 -10.86
C THR A 78 1.11 10.46 -12.38
N ALA A 79 2.26 10.15 -13.00
CA ALA A 79 2.40 10.08 -14.44
C ALA A 79 1.47 9.02 -15.07
N LEU A 80 1.39 7.83 -14.47
CA LEU A 80 0.48 6.76 -14.90
C LEU A 80 -0.99 7.17 -14.75
N GLN A 81 -1.34 7.88 -13.67
CA GLN A 81 -2.71 8.36 -13.47
C GLN A 81 -3.11 9.41 -14.51
N VAL A 82 -2.22 10.36 -14.81
CA VAL A 82 -2.45 11.37 -15.85
C VAL A 82 -2.57 10.71 -17.22
N LEU A 83 -1.70 9.76 -17.52
CA LEU A 83 -1.75 9.01 -18.78
C LEU A 83 -3.07 8.25 -18.90
N LYS A 84 -3.49 7.53 -17.84
CA LYS A 84 -4.77 6.83 -17.80
C LYS A 84 -5.95 7.76 -18.08
N MET A 85 -6.01 8.93 -17.44
CA MET A 85 -7.10 9.89 -17.67
C MET A 85 -7.14 10.39 -19.11
N ARG A 86 -5.97 10.66 -19.72
CA ARG A 86 -5.89 11.09 -21.12
C ARG A 86 -6.33 9.98 -22.08
N THR A 87 -5.90 8.75 -21.84
CA THR A 87 -6.28 7.59 -22.66
C THR A 87 -7.77 7.33 -22.59
N ASP A 88 -8.38 7.35 -21.40
CA ASP A 88 -9.82 7.16 -21.19
C ASP A 88 -10.65 8.24 -21.92
N SER A 89 -10.20 9.50 -21.82
CA SER A 89 -10.82 10.62 -22.55
C SER A 89 -10.75 10.42 -24.08
N LEU A 90 -9.62 9.92 -24.58
CA LEU A 90 -9.44 9.65 -26.00
C LEU A 90 -10.33 8.48 -26.47
N GLU A 91 -10.42 7.41 -25.68
CA GLU A 91 -11.27 6.26 -25.95
C GLU A 91 -12.75 6.67 -26.04
N GLN A 92 -13.21 7.49 -25.10
CA GLN A 92 -14.57 8.02 -25.12
C GLN A 92 -14.85 8.86 -26.37
N ALA A 93 -13.91 9.73 -26.77
CA ALA A 93 -14.05 10.53 -27.99
C ALA A 93 -14.09 9.66 -29.26
N ILE A 94 -13.32 8.58 -29.32
CA ILE A 94 -13.35 7.62 -30.43
C ILE A 94 -14.70 6.91 -30.48
N ARG A 95 -15.21 6.42 -29.34
CA ARG A 95 -16.53 5.76 -29.28
C ARG A 95 -17.66 6.65 -29.81
N TYR A 96 -17.67 7.94 -29.46
CA TYR A 96 -18.67 8.86 -29.98
C TYR A 96 -18.54 9.10 -31.49
N LYS A 97 -17.31 9.19 -32.01
CA LYS A 97 -17.08 9.29 -33.46
C LYS A 97 -17.55 8.05 -34.21
N GLU A 98 -17.30 6.87 -33.66
CA GLU A 98 -17.70 5.62 -34.28
C GLU A 98 -19.22 5.46 -34.33
N GLN A 99 -19.93 5.83 -33.26
CA GLN A 99 -21.39 5.90 -33.24
C GLN A 99 -21.94 6.90 -34.27
N TYR A 100 -21.31 8.07 -34.39
CA TYR A 100 -21.71 9.07 -35.39
C TYR A 100 -21.54 8.53 -36.82
N ILE A 101 -20.38 7.95 -37.14
CA ILE A 101 -20.10 7.40 -38.47
C ILE A 101 -21.05 6.24 -38.78
N ASP A 102 -21.33 5.36 -37.82
CA ASP A 102 -22.27 4.26 -37.99
C ASP A 102 -23.70 4.76 -38.24
N GLY A 103 -24.13 5.78 -37.49
CA GLY A 103 -25.40 6.47 -37.70
C GLY A 103 -25.52 7.06 -39.11
N VAL A 104 -24.49 7.78 -39.57
CA VAL A 104 -24.42 8.34 -40.92
C VAL A 104 -24.48 7.23 -41.98
N LYS A 105 -23.70 6.16 -41.81
CA LYS A 105 -23.68 5.01 -42.72
C LYS A 105 -25.04 4.34 -42.79
N LYS A 106 -25.74 4.19 -41.66
CA LYS A 106 -27.06 3.56 -41.57
C LYS A 106 -28.15 4.38 -42.28
N VAL A 107 -28.11 5.71 -42.14
CA VAL A 107 -29.00 6.63 -42.87
C VAL A 107 -28.75 6.57 -44.37
N LEU A 108 -27.49 6.64 -44.80
CA LEU A 108 -27.11 6.59 -46.22
C LEU A 108 -27.43 5.23 -46.87
N SER A 109 -27.38 4.15 -46.10
CA SER A 109 -27.67 2.79 -46.58
C SER A 109 -29.18 2.47 -46.60
N GLY A 110 -30.05 3.41 -46.22
CA GLY A 110 -31.51 3.23 -46.19
C GLY A 110 -32.01 2.26 -45.11
N ASN A 111 -31.14 1.82 -44.20
CA ASN A 111 -31.44 0.76 -43.22
C ASN A 111 -31.92 1.35 -41.88
N THR A 112 -32.77 2.36 -41.92
CA THR A 112 -33.42 2.91 -40.73
C THR A 112 -34.63 2.03 -40.38
N PRO A 113 -34.64 1.29 -39.25
CA PRO A 113 -35.91 0.93 -38.62
C PRO A 113 -36.48 2.25 -38.11
N SER A 114 -37.20 2.94 -38.98
CA SER A 114 -38.08 4.03 -38.58
C SER A 114 -39.19 3.37 -37.77
N SER A 115 -38.99 3.22 -36.46
CA SER A 115 -40.13 3.20 -35.56
C SER A 115 -40.76 4.57 -35.72
N LEU A 116 -41.68 4.68 -36.67
CA LEU A 116 -42.50 5.85 -36.86
C LEU A 116 -43.19 6.08 -35.52
N ASP A 117 -42.79 7.14 -34.82
CA ASP A 117 -43.39 7.57 -33.55
C ASP A 117 -44.79 8.18 -33.76
N THR A 118 -45.33 8.01 -34.98
CA THR A 118 -46.63 8.49 -35.39
C THR A 118 -47.62 7.35 -35.22
N ILE A 119 -48.49 7.49 -34.23
CA ILE A 119 -49.69 6.67 -34.09
C ILE A 119 -50.55 6.90 -35.35
N ALA A 120 -50.93 5.82 -36.03
CA ALA A 120 -51.81 5.92 -37.19
C ALA A 120 -53.18 6.46 -36.73
N LEU A 121 -53.56 7.65 -37.21
CA LEU A 121 -54.88 8.23 -36.96
C LEU A 121 -55.93 7.44 -37.74
N GLU A 122 -56.78 6.71 -37.03
CA GLU A 122 -58.01 6.14 -37.62
C GLU A 122 -58.99 7.28 -37.90
N ILE A 123 -59.05 7.72 -39.15
CA ILE A 123 -60.06 8.68 -39.60
C ILE A 123 -61.38 7.93 -39.72
N PRO A 124 -62.44 8.30 -38.98
CA PRO A 124 -63.75 7.68 -39.13
C PRO A 124 -64.25 7.93 -40.55
N LYS A 125 -64.72 6.87 -41.22
CA LYS A 125 -65.31 6.98 -42.55
C LYS A 125 -66.47 7.97 -42.47
N ALA A 126 -66.44 8.99 -43.32
CA ALA A 126 -67.56 9.89 -43.49
C ALA A 126 -68.78 9.06 -43.89
N ASP A 127 -69.82 9.09 -43.06
CA ASP A 127 -71.14 8.63 -43.45
C ASP A 127 -71.59 9.51 -44.60
N ILE A 128 -71.41 9.00 -45.81
CA ILE A 128 -72.12 9.47 -46.99
C ILE A 128 -73.62 9.32 -46.68
N SER A 129 -74.23 10.45 -46.35
CA SER A 129 -75.67 10.60 -46.27
C SER A 129 -76.24 10.25 -47.64
N ASN A 130 -77.02 9.19 -47.71
CA ASN A 130 -77.80 8.88 -48.88
C ASN A 130 -78.92 9.93 -49.00
N GLU A 131 -78.88 10.71 -50.08
CA GLU A 131 -80.05 11.39 -50.65
C GLU A 131 -80.23 10.91 -52.09
#